data_AF-A0A966PSL4-F1
#
_entry.id   AF-A0A966PSL4-F1
#
_cell.length_a   1.000
_cell.length_b   1.000
_cell.length_c   1.000
_cell.angle_alpha   90.00
_cell.angle_beta   90.00
_cell.angle_gamma   90.00
#
_symmetry.space_group_name_H-M   'P 1'
#
loop_
_entity.id
_entity.type
_entity.pdbx_description
1 polymer ?
#
loop_
_entity_poly.entity_id
_entity_poly.type
_entity_poly.pdbx_seq_one_letter_code
_entity_poly.pdbx_strand_id
1 'polypeptide(L)'
;MLNKFLKIFSKQPATETTQEPPKDEVLASVRYSIKKGSSDVIIDIELQDYDETSASGLCSILDILCEDLCYAETINMIRVALIQDDQEELLFKIFTHISQEARDKILKTYKDSKKDEPCVKPSDMLK
;
A
#
# COMPACT_ATOMS: atom_id res chain seq x y z
N MET A 1 -37.32 -8.41 31.87
CA MET A 1 -38.02 -7.21 32.41
C MET A 1 -36.95 -6.13 32.62
N LEU A 2 -36.82 -5.14 31.74
CA LEU A 2 -37.47 -3.82 31.80
C LEU A 2 -37.16 -3.04 33.09
N ASN A 3 -36.18 -2.14 33.04
CA ASN A 3 -36.33 -0.69 33.23
C ASN A 3 -34.95 -0.04 33.47
N LYS A 4 -34.67 1.24 33.23
CA LYS A 4 -35.16 2.32 32.36
C LYS A 4 -34.37 3.55 32.85
N PHE A 5 -33.68 4.26 31.95
CA PHE A 5 -33.40 5.70 31.96
C PHE A 5 -32.82 6.39 33.20
N LEU A 6 -31.68 7.06 33.00
CA LEU A 6 -31.55 8.49 33.33
C LEU A 6 -30.85 9.23 32.18
N LYS A 7 -31.64 10.06 31.49
CA LYS A 7 -31.19 11.16 30.62
C LYS A 7 -30.85 12.35 31.53
N ILE A 8 -29.72 13.01 31.31
CA ILE A 8 -29.53 14.40 31.70
C ILE A 8 -29.17 15.17 30.44
N PHE A 9 -30.13 15.99 30.01
CA PHE A 9 -29.98 17.04 29.01
C PHE A 9 -29.12 18.17 29.58
N SER A 10 -28.20 18.70 28.79
CA SER A 10 -27.99 20.15 28.76
C SER A 10 -27.91 20.60 27.29
N LYS A 11 -28.73 21.61 26.99
CA LYS A 11 -28.98 22.22 25.69
C LYS A 11 -27.72 22.86 25.11
N GLN A 12 -27.54 22.69 23.81
CA GLN A 12 -26.69 23.50 22.93
C GLN A 12 -27.08 25.00 22.96
N PRO A 13 -26.21 25.87 22.44
CA PRO A 13 -26.62 26.76 21.37
C PRO A 13 -25.90 26.43 20.06
N ALA A 14 -26.58 26.77 18.97
CA ALA A 14 -26.34 26.34 17.61
C ALA A 14 -25.23 27.12 16.90
N THR A 15 -24.87 26.55 15.74
CA THR A 15 -24.32 27.18 14.53
C THR A 15 -22.90 27.74 14.59
N GLU A 16 -21.95 26.88 14.25
CA GLU A 16 -21.13 27.08 13.05
C GLU A 16 -21.03 25.72 12.36
N THR A 17 -21.71 25.61 11.20
CA THR A 17 -21.58 24.48 10.29
C THR A 17 -20.16 24.50 9.74
N THR A 18 -19.22 23.95 10.51
CA THR A 18 -17.98 23.44 9.92
C THR A 18 -18.45 22.28 9.06
N GLN A 19 -18.63 22.53 7.77
CA GLN A 19 -18.65 21.46 6.79
C GLN A 19 -17.35 20.70 7.02
N GLU A 20 -17.44 19.53 7.66
CA GLU A 20 -16.38 18.54 7.48
C GLU A 20 -16.19 18.45 5.97
N PRO A 21 -14.96 18.64 5.45
CA PRO A 21 -14.69 18.28 4.06
C PRO A 21 -15.21 16.85 3.89
N PRO A 22 -15.77 16.47 2.72
CA PRO A 22 -16.17 15.08 2.50
C PRO A 22 -15.01 14.23 2.99
N LYS A 23 -15.26 13.36 3.97
CA LYS A 23 -14.28 12.35 4.34
C LYS A 23 -14.05 11.60 3.05
N ASP A 24 -12.96 11.91 2.36
CA ASP A 24 -12.48 11.08 1.28
C ASP A 24 -12.36 9.70 1.91
N GLU A 25 -13.21 8.78 1.46
CA GLU A 25 -13.27 7.44 2.00
C GLU A 25 -11.90 6.81 1.72
N VAL A 26 -11.14 6.53 2.77
CA VAL A 26 -9.78 6.03 2.65
C VAL A 26 -9.88 4.56 2.25
N LEU A 27 -9.69 4.28 0.96
CA LEU A 27 -9.76 2.93 0.38
C LEU A 27 -8.68 2.00 0.95
N ALA A 28 -7.45 2.52 1.06
CA ALA A 28 -6.31 1.78 1.60
C ALA A 28 -5.31 2.74 2.26
N SER A 29 -4.69 2.33 3.36
CA SER A 29 -3.59 3.06 3.98
C SER A 29 -2.55 2.13 4.61
N VAL A 30 -1.29 2.59 4.62
CA VAL A 30 -0.18 1.95 5.34
C VAL A 30 0.44 2.99 6.27
N ARG A 31 0.54 2.68 7.56
CA ARG A 31 1.06 3.57 8.60
C ARG A 31 2.27 2.95 9.28
N TYR A 32 3.38 3.68 9.24
CA TYR A 32 4.60 3.32 9.95
C TYR A 32 4.70 4.10 11.26
N SER A 33 4.92 3.37 12.36
CA SER A 33 5.12 3.96 13.69
C SER A 33 6.43 3.49 14.28
N ILE A 34 7.33 4.44 14.56
CA ILE A 34 8.62 4.18 15.23
C ILE A 34 8.58 4.87 16.59
N LYS A 35 8.75 4.10 17.65
CA LYS A 35 8.76 4.63 19.03
C LYS A 35 10.19 4.92 19.46
N LYS A 36 10.41 6.09 20.07
CA LYS A 36 11.71 6.47 20.63
C LYS A 36 12.17 5.44 21.67
N GLY A 37 13.36 4.88 21.48
CA GLY A 37 13.92 3.86 22.38
C GLY A 37 13.50 2.42 22.05
N SER A 38 12.73 2.22 20.98
CA SER A 38 12.48 0.91 20.38
C SER A 38 13.24 0.80 19.06
N SER A 39 13.79 -0.39 18.76
CA SER A 39 14.27 -0.74 17.43
C SER A 39 13.14 -1.15 16.49
N ASP A 40 11.94 -1.34 17.03
CA ASP A 40 10.87 -2.01 16.31
C ASP A 40 10.06 -1.00 15.50
N VAL A 41 9.90 -1.29 14.21
CA VAL A 41 8.98 -0.58 13.32
C VAL A 41 7.64 -1.29 13.39
N ILE A 42 6.60 -0.54 13.74
CA ILE A 42 5.22 -1.04 13.73
C ILE A 42 4.59 -0.60 12.41
N ILE A 43 4.02 -1.56 11.69
CA ILE A 43 3.38 -1.34 10.39
C ILE A 43 1.91 -1.73 10.54
N ASP A 44 1.03 -0.72 10.45
CA ASP A 44 -0.42 -0.91 10.45
C ASP A 44 -0.95 -0.70 9.03
N ILE A 45 -1.85 -1.55 8.57
CA ILE A 45 -2.45 -1.43 7.24
C ILE A 45 -3.97 -1.53 7.37
N GLU A 46 -4.64 -0.59 6.75
CA GLU A 46 -6.08 -0.39 6.83
C GLU A 46 -6.63 -0.46 5.41
N LEU A 47 -7.63 -1.30 5.21
CA LEU A 47 -8.40 -1.42 3.98
C LEU A 47 -9.86 -1.09 4.32
N GLN A 48 -10.51 -0.28 3.50
CA GLN A 48 -11.93 0.03 3.68
C GLN A 48 -12.79 -1.22 3.55
N ASP A 49 -12.52 -2.00 2.50
CA ASP A 49 -13.08 -3.31 2.22
C ASP A 49 -12.06 -4.16 1.42
N TYR A 50 -12.45 -5.38 1.09
CA TYR A 50 -11.64 -6.31 0.28
C TYR A 50 -12.05 -6.30 -1.20
N ASP A 51 -12.63 -5.20 -1.67
CA ASP A 51 -13.02 -5.06 -3.06
C ASP A 51 -11.81 -4.79 -3.98
N GLU A 52 -12.04 -4.82 -5.29
CA GLU A 52 -11.00 -4.57 -6.30
C GLU A 52 -10.41 -3.15 -6.21
N THR A 53 -11.21 -2.17 -5.76
CA THR A 53 -10.80 -0.77 -5.66
C THR A 53 -9.79 -0.59 -4.54
N SER A 54 -10.10 -1.12 -3.35
CA SER A 54 -9.25 -1.14 -2.17
C SER A 54 -7.98 -1.97 -2.41
N ALA A 55 -8.12 -3.12 -3.08
CA ALA A 55 -7.00 -3.94 -3.52
C ALA A 55 -6.04 -3.18 -4.44
N SER A 56 -6.57 -2.50 -5.46
CA SER A 56 -5.79 -1.70 -6.40
C SER A 56 -5.10 -0.52 -5.70
N GLY A 57 -5.78 0.11 -4.74
CA GLY A 57 -5.21 1.16 -3.90
C GLY A 57 -4.01 0.65 -3.09
N LEU A 58 -4.13 -0.52 -2.47
CA LEU A 58 -3.04 -1.15 -1.74
C LEU A 58 -1.86 -1.50 -2.66
N CYS A 59 -2.11 -2.11 -3.82
CA CYS A 59 -1.06 -2.36 -4.82
C CYS A 59 -0.32 -1.08 -5.22
N SER A 60 -1.05 0.01 -5.45
CA SER A 60 -0.45 1.31 -5.79
C SER A 60 0.46 1.83 -4.67
N ILE A 61 0.08 1.65 -3.40
CA ILE A 61 0.92 1.99 -2.25
C ILE A 61 2.19 1.11 -2.23
N LEU A 62 2.05 -0.18 -2.50
CA LEU A 62 3.18 -1.12 -2.53
C LEU A 62 4.17 -0.79 -3.66
N ASP A 63 3.70 -0.36 -4.82
CA ASP A 63 4.56 0.06 -5.92
C ASP A 63 5.42 1.28 -5.55
N ILE A 64 4.89 2.19 -4.72
CA ILE A 64 5.64 3.33 -4.19
C ILE A 64 6.67 2.85 -3.16
N LEU A 65 6.27 1.95 -2.27
CA LEU A 65 7.11 1.46 -1.16
C LEU A 65 8.17 0.44 -1.60
N CYS A 66 8.14 -0.06 -2.83
CA CYS A 66 9.00 -1.18 -3.25
C CYS A 66 10.51 -0.88 -3.21
N GLU A 67 10.90 0.39 -3.10
CA GLU A 67 12.28 0.84 -2.96
C GLU A 67 12.69 1.06 -1.49
N ASP A 68 11.76 0.96 -0.55
CA ASP A 68 11.98 1.22 0.88
C ASP A 68 12.50 0.00 1.64
N LEU A 69 13.31 0.25 2.67
CA LEU A 69 13.91 -0.78 3.54
C LEU A 69 12.85 -1.67 4.24
N CYS A 70 11.67 -1.13 4.52
CA CYS A 70 10.60 -1.84 5.23
C CYS A 70 9.66 -2.61 4.30
N TYR A 71 9.87 -2.57 2.98
CA TYR A 71 8.95 -3.17 2.00
C TYR A 71 8.68 -4.65 2.27
N ALA A 72 9.73 -5.43 2.52
CA ALA A 72 9.61 -6.87 2.78
C ALA A 72 8.81 -7.16 4.06
N GLU A 73 8.96 -6.35 5.11
CA GLU A 73 8.16 -6.45 6.32
C GLU A 73 6.71 -6.08 6.06
N THR A 74 6.44 -5.01 5.29
CA THR A 74 5.09 -4.62 4.89
C THR A 74 4.38 -5.74 4.14
N ILE A 75 5.03 -6.37 3.16
CA ILE A 75 4.47 -7.52 2.43
C ILE A 75 4.18 -8.70 3.37
N ASN A 76 5.08 -8.99 4.31
CA ASN A 76 4.85 -10.06 5.28
C ASN A 76 3.67 -9.76 6.21
N MET A 77 3.49 -8.50 6.63
CA MET A 77 2.34 -8.07 7.44
C MET A 77 1.03 -8.19 6.66
N ILE A 78 1.00 -7.75 5.39
CA ILE A 78 -0.16 -7.94 4.50
C ILE A 78 -0.51 -9.42 4.40
N ARG A 79 0.48 -10.28 4.17
CA ARG A 79 0.28 -11.73 4.07
C ARG A 79 -0.37 -12.28 5.34
N VAL A 80 0.16 -11.94 6.51
CA VAL A 80 -0.37 -12.44 7.78
C VAL A 80 -1.80 -11.96 7.99
N ALA A 81 -2.09 -10.68 7.75
CA ALA A 81 -3.43 -10.11 7.91
C ALA A 81 -4.45 -10.77 6.97
N LEU A 82 -4.13 -10.89 5.68
CA LEU A 82 -5.07 -11.48 4.71
C LEU A 82 -5.31 -12.98 4.94
N ILE A 83 -4.31 -13.72 5.43
CA ILE A 83 -4.50 -15.13 5.82
C ILE A 83 -5.41 -15.24 7.05
N GLN A 84 -5.26 -14.33 8.03
CA GLN A 84 -6.10 -14.32 9.23
C GLN A 84 -7.56 -13.99 8.94
N ASP A 85 -7.81 -13.21 7.89
CA ASP A 85 -9.14 -12.77 7.48
C ASP A 85 -9.76 -13.62 6.34
N ASP A 86 -9.18 -14.79 6.05
CA ASP A 86 -9.60 -15.72 4.99
C ASP A 86 -9.65 -15.08 3.57
N GLN A 87 -8.82 -14.06 3.32
CA GLN A 87 -8.75 -13.32 2.05
C GLN A 87 -7.63 -13.83 1.13
N GLU A 88 -7.53 -15.15 0.94
CA GLU A 88 -6.47 -15.79 0.14
C GLU A 88 -6.49 -15.35 -1.35
N GLU A 89 -7.67 -15.10 -1.91
CA GLU A 89 -7.81 -14.64 -3.29
C GLU A 89 -7.18 -13.26 -3.49
N LEU A 90 -7.42 -12.34 -2.55
CA LEU A 90 -6.83 -11.01 -2.55
C LEU A 90 -5.32 -11.07 -2.37
N LEU A 91 -4.83 -11.94 -1.49
CA LEU A 91 -3.40 -12.19 -1.31
C LEU A 91 -2.75 -12.65 -2.63
N PHE A 92 -3.40 -13.58 -3.35
CA PHE A 92 -2.90 -14.06 -4.64
C PHE A 92 -2.85 -12.94 -5.69
N LYS A 93 -3.86 -12.05 -5.71
CA LYS A 93 -3.87 -10.86 -6.59
C LYS A 93 -2.70 -9.93 -6.30
N ILE A 94 -2.47 -9.59 -5.03
CA ILE A 94 -1.37 -8.71 -4.61
C ILE A 94 -0.01 -9.33 -5.00
N PHE A 95 0.21 -10.62 -4.75
CA PHE A 95 1.46 -11.28 -5.11
C PHE A 95 1.66 -11.38 -6.63
N THR A 96 0.57 -11.57 -7.38
CA THR A 96 0.62 -11.55 -8.84
C THR A 96 1.04 -10.17 -9.35
N HIS A 97 0.45 -9.10 -8.80
CA HIS A 97 0.82 -7.72 -9.12
C HIS A 97 2.30 -7.44 -8.85
N ILE A 98 2.77 -7.73 -7.64
CA ILE A 98 4.18 -7.54 -7.25
C ILE A 98 5.14 -8.29 -8.18
N SER A 99 4.78 -9.53 -8.55
CA SER A 99 5.60 -10.36 -9.43
C SER A 99 5.66 -9.80 -10.86
N GLN A 100 4.56 -9.22 -11.35
CA GLN A 100 4.51 -8.58 -12.66
C GLN A 100 5.37 -7.32 -12.68
N GLU A 101 5.22 -6.44 -11.70
CA GLU A 101 6.03 -5.22 -11.57
C GLU A 101 7.53 -5.53 -11.47
N ALA A 102 7.91 -6.54 -10.67
CA ALA A 102 9.31 -6.98 -10.58
C ALA A 102 9.85 -7.45 -11.93
N ARG A 103 9.07 -8.23 -12.69
CA ARG A 103 9.45 -8.68 -14.04
C ARG A 103 9.60 -7.51 -15.00
N ASP A 104 8.70 -6.54 -14.97
CA ASP A 104 8.72 -5.40 -15.88
C ASP A 104 9.89 -4.48 -15.60
N LYS A 105 10.24 -4.26 -14.32
CA LYS A 105 11.46 -3.54 -13.93
C LYS A 105 12.73 -4.22 -14.46
N ILE A 106 12.83 -5.56 -14.34
CA ILE A 106 13.97 -6.32 -14.87
C ILE A 106 14.08 -6.19 -16.40
N LEU A 107 12.95 -6.33 -17.10
CA LEU A 107 12.90 -6.20 -18.56
C LEU A 107 13.30 -4.80 -19.03
N LYS A 108 12.87 -3.76 -18.32
CA LYS A 108 13.23 -2.37 -18.61
C LYS A 108 14.73 -2.16 -18.45
N THR A 109 15.31 -2.57 -17.31
CA THR A 109 16.75 -2.48 -17.06
C THR A 109 17.57 -3.17 -18.14
N TYR A 110 17.15 -4.37 -18.57
CA TYR A 110 17.83 -5.10 -19.64
C TYR A 110 17.75 -4.39 -21.01
N LYS A 111 16.61 -3.78 -21.33
CA LYS A 111 16.44 -3.00 -22.57
C LYS A 111 17.28 -1.73 -22.56
N ASP A 112 17.37 -1.07 -21.42
CA ASP A 112 18.15 0.17 -21.29
C ASP A 112 19.66 -0.12 -21.30
N SER A 113 20.12 -1.20 -20.67
CA SER A 113 21.53 -1.62 -20.74
C SER A 113 22.01 -2.00 -22.15
N LYS A 114 21.10 -2.37 -23.05
CA LYS A 114 21.42 -2.70 -24.45
C LYS A 114 21.44 -1.51 -25.40
N LYS A 115 21.00 -0.33 -24.98
CA LYS A 115 21.04 0.87 -25.83
C LYS A 115 22.43 1.52 -25.87
N ASP A 116 23.29 1.22 -24.89
CA ASP A 116 24.56 1.92 -24.68
C ASP A 116 25.81 1.10 -25.02
N GLU A 117 25.70 -0.09 -25.61
CA GLU A 117 26.90 -0.72 -26.17
C GLU A 117 27.32 0.06 -27.43
N PRO A 118 28.52 0.66 -27.47
CA PRO A 118 29.06 1.18 -28.72
C PRO A 118 29.33 -0.05 -29.58
N CYS A 119 28.37 -0.40 -30.43
CA CYS A 119 28.54 -1.38 -31.47
C CYS A 119 29.62 -0.84 -32.41
N VAL A 120 30.88 -1.20 -32.15
CA VAL A 120 31.94 -1.09 -33.14
C VAL A 120 31.47 -1.94 -34.30
N LYS A 121 31.05 -1.31 -35.39
CA LYS A 121 30.66 -2.08 -36.56
C LYS A 121 31.92 -2.78 -37.05
N PRO A 122 31.87 -4.03 -37.54
CA PRO A 122 33.04 -4.69 -38.11
C PRO A 122 33.74 -3.86 -39.21
N SER A 123 33.00 -2.93 -39.83
CA SER A 123 33.53 -1.92 -40.76
C SER A 123 34.50 -0.90 -40.15
N ASP A 124 34.45 -0.67 -38.84
CA ASP A 124 35.29 0.31 -38.12
C ASP A 124 36.66 -0.26 -37.73
N MET A 125 36.88 -1.57 -37.89
CA MET A 125 38.14 -2.25 -37.58
C MET A 125 39.16 -2.26 -38.73
N LEU A 126 38.82 -1.75 -39.91
CA LEU A 126 39.60 -1.88 -41.16
C LEU A 126 40.26 -0.57 -41.64
N LYS A 127 40.74 0.29 -40.73
CA LYS A 127 41.59 1.45 -41.08
C LYS A 127 43.02 1.27 -40.60
#